data_AF-A0A089LZ15-F1
#
_entry.id   AF-A0A089LZ15-F1
#
_cell.length_a   1.000
_cell.length_b   1.000
_cell.length_c   1.000
_cell.angle_alpha   90.00
_cell.angle_beta   90.00
_cell.angle_gamma   90.00
#
_symmetry.space_group_name_H-M   'P 1'
#
loop_
_entity.id
_entity.type
_entity.pdbx_description
1 polymer ?
#
loop_
_entity_poly.entity_id
_entity_poly.type
_entity_poly.pdbx_seq_one_letter_code
_entity_poly.pdbx_strand_id
1 'polypeptide(L)'
;MPAVLSMDEIVNAVCLHTADRKGVNVRDVQVELSWDEDTGFTAEVWTQGRSQYLVASNIVEAVLRYLHTEYNIRAYPEDVRLELEDEIIAVVND
;
A
#
# COMPACT_ATOMS: atom_id res chain seq x y z
N MET A 1 -20.11 0.55 7.09
CA MET A 1 -19.17 -0.12 8.02
C MET A 1 -17.81 0.10 7.41
N PRO A 2 -16.81 0.60 8.16
CA PRO A 2 -15.50 0.85 7.56
C PRO A 2 -14.95 -0.45 6.97
N ALA A 3 -14.42 -0.39 5.75
CA ALA A 3 -13.70 -1.50 5.16
C ALA A 3 -12.28 -1.50 5.74
N VAL A 4 -11.80 -2.67 6.16
CA VAL A 4 -10.45 -2.82 6.71
C VAL A 4 -9.67 -3.73 5.77
N LEU A 5 -8.55 -3.24 5.26
CA LEU A 5 -7.62 -4.00 4.43
C LEU A 5 -6.50 -4.52 5.31
N SER A 6 -6.19 -5.79 5.13
CA SER A 6 -5.10 -6.49 5.81
C SER A 6 -3.72 -6.03 5.32
N MET A 7 -2.66 -6.36 6.07
CA MET A 7 -1.28 -6.12 5.66
C MET A 7 -0.98 -6.73 4.28
N ASP A 8 -1.45 -7.96 4.03
CA ASP A 8 -1.31 -8.64 2.74
C ASP A 8 -1.98 -7.88 1.59
N GLU A 9 -3.15 -7.29 1.82
CA GLU A 9 -3.84 -6.46 0.82
C GLU A 9 -3.09 -5.15 0.55
N ILE A 10 -2.50 -4.53 1.58
CA ILE A 10 -1.65 -3.34 1.41
C ILE A 10 -0.39 -3.72 0.61
N VAL A 11 0.25 -4.84 0.93
CA VAL A 11 1.39 -5.38 0.17
C VAL A 11 1.01 -5.62 -1.29
N ASN A 12 -0.12 -6.29 -1.54
CA ASN A 12 -0.63 -6.52 -2.90
C ASN A 12 -0.89 -5.21 -3.64
N ALA A 13 -1.51 -4.23 -2.97
CA ALA A 13 -1.76 -2.91 -3.53
C ALA A 13 -0.45 -2.23 -3.97
N VAL A 14 0.58 -2.23 -3.12
CA VAL A 14 1.89 -1.64 -3.43
C VAL A 14 2.61 -2.41 -4.53
N CYS A 15 2.55 -3.75 -4.54
CA CYS A 15 3.09 -4.60 -5.59
C CYS A 15 2.48 -4.28 -6.95
N LEU A 16 1.15 -4.27 -7.04
CA LEU A 16 0.41 -3.97 -8.28
C LEU A 16 0.69 -2.55 -8.76
N HIS A 17 0.64 -1.57 -7.85
CA HIS A 17 0.90 -0.17 -8.18
C HIS A 17 2.33 0.04 -8.68
N THR A 18 3.32 -0.59 -8.05
CA THR A 18 4.73 -0.52 -8.47
C THR A 18 4.94 -1.19 -9.81
N ALA A 19 4.38 -2.39 -10.00
CA ALA A 19 4.51 -3.15 -11.23
C ALA A 19 3.97 -2.37 -12.43
N ASP A 20 2.78 -1.79 -12.30
CA ASP A 20 2.15 -0.95 -13.31
C ASP A 20 3.02 0.29 -13.63
N ARG A 21 3.44 1.04 -12.61
CA ARG A 21 4.25 2.26 -12.81
C ARG A 21 5.62 2.00 -13.44
N LYS A 22 6.23 0.85 -13.16
CA LYS A 22 7.57 0.49 -13.67
C LYS A 22 7.52 -0.37 -14.93
N GLY A 23 6.35 -0.85 -15.34
CA GLY A 23 6.20 -1.76 -16.48
C GLY A 23 6.92 -3.09 -16.29
N VAL A 24 6.88 -3.65 -15.07
CA VAL A 24 7.53 -4.91 -14.71
C VAL A 24 6.51 -5.97 -14.33
N ASN A 25 6.92 -7.25 -14.27
CA ASN A 25 6.03 -8.29 -13.76
C ASN A 25 5.82 -8.10 -12.25
N VAL A 26 4.59 -8.26 -11.77
CA VAL A 26 4.28 -8.16 -10.33
C VAL A 26 5.07 -9.17 -9.49
N ARG A 27 5.39 -10.34 -10.04
CA ARG A 27 6.23 -11.35 -9.37
C ARG A 27 7.69 -10.92 -9.20
N ASP A 28 8.12 -9.88 -9.92
CA ASP A 28 9.46 -9.29 -9.80
C ASP A 28 9.48 -8.11 -8.81
N VAL A 29 8.35 -7.85 -8.13
CA VAL A 29 8.23 -6.83 -7.09
C VAL A 29 8.18 -7.52 -5.73
N GLN A 30 9.03 -7.08 -4.81
CA GLN A 30 8.95 -7.45 -3.39
C GLN A 30 8.70 -6.19 -2.58
N VAL A 31 7.87 -6.31 -1.54
CA VAL A 31 7.49 -5.19 -0.68
C VAL A 31 7.59 -5.64 0.77
N GLU A 32 8.15 -4.78 1.60
CA GLU A 32 8.15 -4.92 3.05
C GLU A 32 7.58 -3.62 3.63
N LEU A 33 6.55 -3.75 4.47
CA LEU A 33 5.97 -2.61 5.18
C LEU A 33 6.68 -2.42 6.52
N SER A 34 6.80 -1.18 6.96
CA SER A 34 7.43 -0.83 8.23
C SER A 34 6.74 0.38 8.85
N TRP A 35 6.86 0.49 10.17
CA TRP A 35 6.45 1.67 10.92
C TRP A 35 7.48 1.95 12.02
N ASP A 36 7.86 3.21 12.17
CA ASP A 36 8.66 3.69 13.29
C ASP A 36 8.27 5.13 13.66
N GLU A 37 8.72 5.60 14.82
CA GLU A 37 8.36 6.92 15.38
C GLU A 37 8.95 8.09 14.59
N ASP A 38 10.08 7.89 13.91
CA ASP A 38 10.82 8.95 13.20
C ASP A 38 10.29 9.17 11.78
N THR A 39 9.93 8.08 11.09
CA THR A 39 9.54 8.09 9.67
C THR A 39 8.07 7.79 9.41
N GLY A 40 7.37 7.22 10.40
CA GLY A 40 5.98 6.78 10.25
C GLY A 40 5.87 5.53 9.38
N PHE A 41 4.73 5.37 8.70
CA PHE A 41 4.50 4.24 7.80
C PHE A 41 5.34 4.37 6.53
N THR A 42 6.12 3.34 6.23
CA THR A 42 6.94 3.23 5.03
C THR A 42 6.79 1.86 4.39
N ALA A 43 7.17 1.78 3.12
CA ALA A 43 7.31 0.51 2.41
C ALA A 43 8.65 0.50 1.68
N GLU A 44 9.50 -0.49 1.91
CA GLU A 44 10.63 -0.75 1.04
C GLU A 44 10.19 -1.64 -0.12
N VAL A 45 10.56 -1.24 -1.34
CA VAL A 45 10.15 -1.93 -2.56
C VAL A 45 11.37 -2.29 -3.38
N TRP A 46 11.57 -3.59 -3.64
CA TRP A 46 12.64 -4.10 -4.48
C TRP A 46 12.13 -4.46 -5.86
N THR A 47 12.79 -3.94 -6.89
CA THR A 47 12.53 -4.27 -8.30
C THR A 47 13.85 -4.31 -9.05
N GLN A 48 14.10 -5.35 -9.84
CA GLN A 48 15.27 -5.44 -10.74
C GLN A 48 16.62 -5.14 -10.04
N GLY A 49 16.80 -5.61 -8.81
CA GLY A 49 18.05 -5.44 -8.06
C GLY A 49 18.27 -4.05 -7.47
N ARG A 50 17.24 -3.19 -7.40
CA ARG A 50 17.27 -1.91 -6.70
C ARG A 50 16.11 -1.82 -5.72
N SER A 51 16.36 -1.21 -4.55
CA SER A 51 15.31 -0.87 -3.61
C SER A 51 15.01 0.62 -3.59
N GLN A 52 13.82 0.97 -3.13
CA GLN A 52 13.40 2.34 -2.84
C GLN A 52 12.44 2.32 -1.65
N TYR A 53 12.50 3.36 -0.81
CA TYR A 53 11.48 3.58 0.22
C TYR A 53 10.33 4.42 -0.33
N LEU A 54 9.12 4.02 0.03
CA LEU A 54 7.87 4.74 -0.16
C LEU A 54 7.40 5.28 1.19
N VAL A 55 6.85 6.48 1.20
CA VAL A 55 6.22 7.07 2.38
C VAL A 55 4.73 6.74 2.43
N ALA A 56 4.09 6.98 3.57
CA ALA A 56 2.65 6.73 3.79
C ALA A 56 1.74 7.20 2.65
N SER A 57 1.97 8.40 2.08
CA SER A 57 1.14 8.91 0.97
C SER A 57 1.22 8.06 -0.30
N ASN A 58 2.36 7.41 -0.56
CA ASN A 58 2.50 6.48 -1.69
C ASN A 58 1.78 5.15 -1.40
N ILE A 59 1.81 4.69 -0.16
CA ILE A 59 1.07 3.49 0.26
C ILE A 59 -0.44 3.74 0.15
N VAL A 60 -0.92 4.91 0.60
CA VAL A 60 -2.32 5.32 0.44
C VAL A 60 -2.72 5.42 -1.03
N GLU A 61 -1.89 6.00 -1.91
CA GLU A 61 -2.17 6.01 -3.36
C GLU A 61 -2.34 4.58 -3.92
N ALA A 62 -1.47 3.65 -3.50
CA ALA A 62 -1.56 2.26 -3.92
C ALA A 62 -2.86 1.61 -3.44
N VAL A 63 -3.24 1.81 -2.17
CA VAL A 63 -4.50 1.33 -1.58
C VAL A 63 -5.72 1.89 -2.35
N LEU A 64 -5.74 3.18 -2.65
CA LEU A 64 -6.85 3.80 -3.39
C LEU A 64 -7.01 3.17 -4.79
N ARG A 65 -5.90 2.88 -5.47
CA ARG A 65 -5.94 2.18 -6.76
C ARG A 65 -6.45 0.76 -6.61
N TYR A 66 -6.01 0.03 -5.59
CA TYR A 66 -6.45 -1.34 -5.31
C TYR A 66 -7.95 -1.41 -5.01
N LEU A 67 -8.47 -0.49 -4.18
CA LEU A 67 -9.91 -0.33 -3.93
C LEU A 67 -10.69 -0.11 -5.22
N HIS A 68 -10.19 0.74 -6.11
CA HIS A 68 -10.85 1.01 -7.38
C HIS A 68 -10.79 -0.17 -8.36
N THR A 69 -9.65 -0.85 -8.51
CA THR A 69 -9.48 -1.90 -9.52
C THR A 69 -10.02 -3.25 -9.09
N GLU A 70 -9.83 -3.64 -7.83
CA GLU A 70 -10.22 -4.97 -7.35
C GLU A 70 -11.63 -4.98 -6.74
N TYR A 71 -12.03 -3.88 -6.11
CA TYR A 71 -13.31 -3.79 -5.40
C TYR A 71 -14.32 -2.83 -6.05
N ASN A 72 -13.92 -2.07 -7.08
CA ASN A 72 -14.75 -1.02 -7.69
C ASN A 72 -15.28 0.00 -6.66
N ILE A 73 -14.48 0.26 -5.62
CA ILE A 73 -14.75 1.24 -4.57
C ILE A 73 -13.98 2.52 -4.91
N ARG A 74 -14.70 3.65 -4.92
CA ARG A 74 -14.09 4.97 -5.11
C ARG A 74 -13.96 5.66 -3.75
N ALA A 75 -12.73 5.69 -3.26
CA ALA A 75 -12.33 6.42 -2.04
C ALA A 75 -11.37 7.56 -2.38
N TYR A 76 -11.15 8.45 -1.42
CA TYR A 76 -10.22 9.57 -1.46
C TYR A 76 -9.16 9.43 -0.35
N PRO A 77 -8.01 10.14 -0.44
CA PRO A 77 -6.95 10.01 0.56
C PRO A 77 -7.40 10.27 2.00
N GLU A 78 -8.35 11.19 2.21
CA GLU A 78 -8.95 11.49 3.51
C GLU A 78 -9.77 10.33 4.11
N ASP A 79 -10.23 9.40 3.28
CA ASP A 79 -11.02 8.25 3.68
C ASP A 79 -10.15 7.11 4.21
N VAL A 80 -8.86 7.08 3.84
CA VAL A 80 -7.93 5.98 4.13
C VAL A 80 -6.94 6.38 5.21
N ARG A 81 -6.90 5.59 6.30
CA ARG A 81 -5.90 5.73 7.36
C ARG A 81 -5.12 4.44 7.55
N LEU A 82 -3.80 4.56 7.59
CA LEU A 82 -2.92 3.46 8.04
C LEU A 82 -2.87 3.45 9.56
N GLU A 83 -3.05 2.28 10.15
CA GLU A 83 -2.97 2.06 11.60
C GLU A 83 -2.04 0.89 11.90
N LEU A 84 -1.38 0.95 13.05
CA LEU A 84 -0.56 -0.14 13.57
C LEU A 84 -1.30 -0.75 14.74
N GLU A 85 -1.83 -1.96 14.55
CA GLU A 85 -2.36 -2.81 15.62
C GLU A 85 -1.29 -3.87 15.96
N ASP A 86 -1.60 -5.16 15.80
CA ASP A 86 -0.60 -6.23 15.78
C ASP A 86 0.16 -6.26 14.43
N GLU A 87 -0.48 -5.79 13.36
CA GLU A 87 0.06 -5.62 12.01
C GLU A 87 -0.38 -4.25 11.45
N ILE A 88 0.20 -3.86 10.32
CA ILE A 88 -0.20 -2.64 9.61
C ILE A 88 -1.49 -2.91 8.84
N ILE A 89 -2.54 -2.14 9.13
CA ILE A 89 -3.84 -2.21 8.45
C ILE A 89 -4.20 -0.88 7.79
N ALA A 90 -5.13 -0.91 6.83
CA ALA A 90 -5.71 0.29 6.26
C ALA A 90 -7.21 0.32 6.55
N VAL A 91 -7.66 1.34 7.28
CA VAL A 91 -9.06 1.59 7.59
C VAL A 91 -9.61 2.58 6.57
N VAL A 92 -10.70 2.19 5.90
CA VAL A 92 -11.39 2.99 4.88
C VAL A 92 -12.75 3.40 5.42
N ASN A 93 -12.95 4.71 5.58
CA ASN A 93 -14.19 5.31 6.05
C ASN A 93 -15.10 5.72 4.88
N ASP A 94 -16.41 5.79 5.13
CA ASP A 94 -17.43 6.31 4.18
C ASP A 94 -17.58 7.85 4.30
#